data_AF-A0A1F6AM14-F1
#
_entry.id   AF-A0A1F6AM14-F1
#
_cell.length_a   1.000
_cell.length_b   1.000
_cell.length_c   1.000
_cell.angle_alpha   90.00
_cell.angle_beta   90.00
_cell.angle_gamma   90.00
#
_symmetry.space_group_name_H-M   'P 1'
#
loop_
_entity.id
_entity.type
_entity.pdbx_description
1 polymer ?
#
loop_
_entity_poly.entity_id
_entity_poly.type
_entity_poly.pdbx_seq_one_letter_code
_entity_poly.pdbx_strand_id
1 'polypeptide(L)'
;MTNNSSLPNRLIKENLIKNILILFLSVILYTPLLNSFRNIQEGELNIFFIIISLLLTAVCQANFSFTYEKSRIDILSTRLLSHVTTFIFMLLCALLLESMVITVGIIYPSLYTISFAFTVLLYLGIALFDFWDLLRNENKV
;
A
#
# COMPACT_ATOMS: atom_id res chain seq x y z
N MET A 1 -30.59 20.40 10.52
CA MET A 1 -30.63 18.95 10.23
C MET A 1 -30.28 18.75 8.76
N THR A 2 -29.01 18.52 8.44
CA THR A 2 -28.52 18.35 7.07
C THR A 2 -27.97 16.94 6.89
N ASN A 3 -28.50 16.23 5.89
CA ASN A 3 -28.22 14.86 5.44
C ASN A 3 -26.84 14.25 5.83
N ASN A 4 -26.82 13.49 6.93
CA ASN A 4 -25.65 12.68 7.35
C ASN A 4 -25.47 11.37 6.55
N SER A 5 -26.36 11.02 5.62
CA SER A 5 -26.22 9.83 4.76
C SER A 5 -25.20 9.98 3.61
N SER A 6 -24.67 11.19 3.40
CA SER A 6 -23.74 11.49 2.29
C SER A 6 -22.26 11.35 2.67
N LEU A 7 -21.92 11.53 3.95
CA LEU A 7 -20.55 11.44 4.47
C LEU A 7 -19.94 10.02 4.32
N PRO A 8 -20.64 8.93 4.65
CA PRO A 8 -20.10 7.56 4.58
C PRO A 8 -19.69 7.18 3.16
N ASN A 9 -20.64 7.41 2.24
CA ASN A 9 -20.47 7.14 0.83
C ASN A 9 -19.35 7.99 0.21
N ARG A 10 -19.13 9.20 0.73
CA ARG A 10 -18.04 10.07 0.31
C ARG A 10 -16.69 9.53 0.78
N LEU A 11 -16.55 9.15 2.05
CA LEU A 11 -15.30 8.63 2.61
C LEU A 11 -14.86 7.33 1.92
N ILE A 12 -15.80 6.41 1.69
CA ILE A 12 -15.53 5.16 0.95
C ILE A 12 -15.06 5.48 -0.48
N LYS A 13 -15.70 6.43 -1.16
CA LYS A 13 -15.29 6.86 -2.51
C LYS A 13 -13.91 7.50 -2.52
N GLU A 14 -13.60 8.38 -1.58
CA GLU A 14 -12.28 9.00 -1.42
C GLU A 14 -11.22 7.90 -1.24
N ASN A 15 -11.50 6.87 -0.43
CA ASN A 15 -10.59 5.76 -0.19
C ASN A 15 -10.45 4.80 -1.39
N LEU A 16 -11.54 4.58 -2.13
CA LEU A 16 -11.52 3.80 -3.37
C LEU A 16 -10.66 4.49 -4.44
N ILE A 17 -10.86 5.79 -4.64
CA ILE A 17 -10.06 6.59 -5.58
C ILE A 17 -8.58 6.54 -5.19
N LYS A 18 -8.27 6.67 -3.90
CA LYS A 18 -6.90 6.52 -3.36
C LYS A 18 -6.28 5.18 -3.77
N ASN A 19 -6.98 4.07 -3.53
CA ASN A 19 -6.50 2.73 -3.83
C ASN A 19 -6.33 2.47 -5.34
N ILE A 20 -7.25 2.98 -6.17
CA ILE A 20 -7.12 2.93 -7.64
C ILE A 20 -5.88 3.71 -8.09
N LEU A 21 -5.63 4.89 -7.51
CA LEU A 21 -4.47 5.70 -7.83
C LEU A 21 -3.16 4.99 -7.45
N ILE A 22 -3.12 4.30 -6.30
CA ILE A 22 -1.96 3.50 -5.89
C ILE A 22 -1.67 2.39 -6.90
N LEU A 23 -2.70 1.64 -7.30
CA LEU A 23 -2.56 0.57 -8.30
C LEU A 23 -2.09 1.12 -9.64
N PHE A 24 -2.66 2.24 -10.09
CA PHE A 24 -2.27 2.90 -11.34
C PHE A 24 -0.80 3.34 -11.32
N LEU A 25 -0.35 3.96 -10.23
CA LEU A 25 1.04 4.38 -10.08
C LEU A 25 2.01 3.20 -9.99
N SER A 26 1.65 2.12 -9.28
CA SER A 26 2.41 0.88 -9.24
C SER A 26 2.61 0.32 -10.66
N VAL A 27 1.54 0.19 -11.44
CA VAL A 27 1.62 -0.27 -12.84
C VAL A 27 2.53 0.62 -13.71
N ILE A 28 2.45 1.95 -13.57
CA ILE A 28 3.33 2.88 -14.30
C ILE A 28 4.80 2.65 -13.91
N LEU A 29 5.07 2.43 -12.63
CA LEU A 29 6.42 2.28 -12.09
C LEU A 29 7.00 0.88 -12.29
N TYR A 30 6.19 -0.10 -12.68
CA TYR A 30 6.64 -1.47 -13.00
C TYR A 30 7.84 -1.50 -13.96
N THR A 31 7.73 -0.82 -15.11
CA THR A 31 8.77 -0.88 -16.14
C THR A 31 10.09 -0.22 -15.68
N PRO A 32 10.07 1.00 -15.09
CA PRO A 32 11.26 1.56 -14.44
C PRO A 32 11.89 0.63 -13.40
N LEU A 33 11.10 0.00 -12.53
CA LEU A 33 11.58 -0.93 -11.51
C LEU A 33 12.23 -2.16 -12.15
N LEU A 34 11.56 -2.78 -13.13
CA LEU A 34 12.08 -3.91 -13.88
C LEU A 34 13.42 -3.61 -14.52
N ASN A 35 13.55 -2.46 -15.18
CA ASN A 35 14.81 -2.05 -15.81
C ASN A 35 15.92 -1.80 -14.79
N SER A 36 15.57 -1.28 -13.61
CA SER A 36 16.52 -1.03 -12.53
C SER A 36 17.06 -2.35 -11.94
N PHE A 37 16.23 -3.39 -11.87
CA PHE A 37 16.58 -4.65 -11.22
C PHE A 37 17.20 -5.71 -12.14
N ARG A 38 17.09 -5.55 -13.47
CA ARG A 38 17.71 -6.47 -14.45
C ARG A 38 19.23 -6.61 -14.32
N ASN A 39 19.90 -5.62 -13.75
CA ASN A 39 21.37 -5.59 -13.64
C ASN A 39 21.88 -5.96 -12.25
N ILE A 40 21.01 -6.36 -11.31
CA ILE A 40 21.45 -6.78 -9.98
C ILE A 40 22.23 -8.09 -10.11
N GLN A 41 23.44 -8.11 -9.54
CA GLN A 41 24.28 -9.30 -9.51
C GLN A 41 23.80 -10.28 -8.43
N GLU A 42 23.99 -11.58 -8.64
CA GLU A 42 23.58 -12.62 -7.68
C GLU A 42 24.19 -12.41 -6.27
N GLY A 43 25.40 -11.87 -6.19
CA GLY A 43 26.08 -11.55 -4.93
C GLY A 43 25.42 -10.44 -4.11
N GLU A 44 24.62 -9.57 -4.72
CA GLU A 44 23.98 -8.43 -4.07
C GLU A 44 22.56 -8.75 -3.56
N LEU A 45 22.03 -9.92 -3.90
CA LEU A 45 20.63 -10.27 -3.65
C LEU A 45 20.27 -10.43 -2.20
N ASN A 46 21.14 -11.06 -1.42
CA ASN A 46 20.90 -11.24 0.00
C ASN A 46 20.76 -9.87 0.69
N ILE A 47 21.62 -8.92 0.32
CA ILE A 47 21.58 -7.55 0.84
C ILE A 47 20.30 -6.85 0.36
N PHE A 48 19.94 -6.99 -0.92
CA PHE A 48 18.70 -6.43 -1.47
C PHE A 48 17.46 -6.92 -0.72
N PHE A 49 17.31 -8.24 -0.53
CA PHE A 49 16.15 -8.80 0.18
C PHE A 49 16.12 -8.39 1.67
N ILE A 50 17.28 -8.25 2.32
CA ILE A 50 17.36 -7.71 3.68
C ILE A 50 16.86 -6.26 3.71
N ILE A 51 17.32 -5.41 2.78
CA ILE A 51 16.88 -4.01 2.72
C ILE A 51 15.37 -3.92 2.45
N ILE A 52 14.86 -4.66 1.46
CA ILE A 52 13.43 -4.67 1.13
C ILE A 52 12.59 -5.17 2.30
N SER A 53 13.00 -6.23 2.99
CA SER A 53 12.25 -6.77 4.14
C SER A 53 12.23 -5.80 5.34
N LEU A 54 13.34 -5.11 5.61
CA LEU A 54 13.40 -4.06 6.65
C LEU A 54 12.48 -2.89 6.30
N LEU A 55 12.54 -2.39 5.06
CA LEU A 55 11.68 -1.30 4.60
C LEU A 55 10.21 -1.70 4.62
N LEU A 56 9.88 -2.90 4.13
CA LEU A 56 8.50 -3.39 4.10
C LEU A 56 7.94 -3.51 5.52
N THR A 57 8.73 -4.04 6.45
CA THR A 57 8.33 -4.14 7.87
C THR A 57 8.08 -2.75 8.47
N ALA A 58 8.98 -1.79 8.23
CA ALA A 58 8.83 -0.42 8.73
C ALA A 58 7.59 0.28 8.14
N VAL A 59 7.34 0.11 6.84
CA VAL A 59 6.21 0.71 6.14
C VAL A 59 4.88 0.09 6.58
N CYS A 60 4.83 -1.23 6.73
CA CYS A 60 3.66 -1.91 7.30
C CYS A 60 3.37 -1.39 8.71
N GLN A 61 4.39 -1.32 9.56
CA GLN A 61 4.23 -0.81 10.93
C GLN A 61 3.75 0.64 10.95
N ALA A 62 4.28 1.49 10.08
CA ALA A 62 3.82 2.87 9.93
C ALA A 62 2.36 2.90 9.46
N ASN A 63 2.00 2.14 8.43
CA ASN A 63 0.64 2.08 7.90
C ASN A 63 -0.39 1.62 8.95
N PHE A 64 -0.03 0.63 9.78
CA PHE A 64 -0.89 0.19 10.90
C PHE A 64 -0.90 1.15 12.10
N SER A 65 0.13 1.98 12.27
CA SER A 65 0.22 2.95 13.36
C SER A 65 -0.55 4.24 13.08
N PHE A 66 -0.60 4.65 11.82
CA PHE A 66 -1.33 5.80 11.31
C PHE A 66 -2.77 5.40 10.93
N THR A 67 -3.59 5.16 11.95
CA THR A 67 -5.01 4.85 11.80
C THR A 67 -5.87 6.11 11.73
N TYR A 68 -6.99 6.02 11.01
CA TYR A 68 -8.05 7.03 11.00
C TYR A 68 -8.64 7.24 12.39
N GLU A 69 -8.60 6.24 13.28
CA GLU A 69 -9.04 6.34 14.68
C GLU A 69 -8.38 7.49 15.46
N LYS A 70 -7.15 7.88 15.10
CA LYS A 70 -6.43 8.96 15.77
C LYS A 70 -6.68 10.33 15.12
N SER A 71 -7.46 10.41 14.04
CA SER A 71 -7.71 11.65 13.30
C SER A 71 -9.17 12.08 13.34
N ARG A 72 -9.39 13.41 13.37
CA ARG A 72 -10.72 14.02 13.25
C ARG A 72 -11.12 14.03 11.78
N ILE A 73 -11.79 12.98 11.30
CA ILE A 73 -12.16 12.78 9.88
C ILE A 73 -13.23 13.76 9.35
N ASP A 74 -13.94 14.39 10.27
CA ASP A 74 -14.92 15.44 10.09
C ASP A 74 -14.28 16.77 9.63
N ILE A 75 -13.05 17.05 10.06
CA ILE A 75 -12.29 18.23 9.63
C ILE A 75 -11.55 17.91 8.32
N LEU A 76 -11.73 18.75 7.29
CA LEU A 76 -11.18 18.50 5.95
C LEU A 76 -9.65 18.38 5.93
N SER A 77 -8.94 19.23 6.66
CA SER A 77 -7.46 19.26 6.65
C SER A 77 -6.86 18.01 7.29
N THR A 78 -7.40 17.56 8.42
CA THR A 78 -6.98 16.32 9.08
C THR A 78 -7.38 15.09 8.28
N ARG A 79 -8.57 15.08 7.66
CA ARG A 79 -8.97 14.01 6.73
C ARG A 79 -8.02 13.89 5.55
N LEU A 80 -7.71 15.01 4.89
CA LEU A 80 -6.81 15.03 3.75
C LEU A 80 -5.41 14.57 4.15
N LEU A 81 -4.92 15.01 5.31
CA LEU A 81 -3.65 14.55 5.85
C LEU A 81 -3.64 13.03 6.08
N SER A 82 -4.69 12.46 6.69
CA SER A 82 -4.82 11.01 6.87
C SER A 82 -4.83 10.25 5.54
N HIS A 83 -5.56 10.72 4.54
CA HIS A 83 -5.55 10.09 3.20
C HIS A 83 -4.18 10.18 2.53
N VAL A 84 -3.49 11.32 2.61
CA VAL A 84 -2.16 11.50 2.02
C VAL A 84 -1.13 10.61 2.72
N THR A 85 -1.14 10.55 4.06
CA THR A 85 -0.21 9.72 4.82
C THR A 85 -0.40 8.24 4.53
N THR A 86 -1.64 7.74 4.59
CA THR A 86 -1.94 6.33 4.25
C THR A 86 -1.65 6.03 2.78
N PHE A 87 -1.93 6.98 1.87
CA PHE A 87 -1.58 6.86 0.45
C PHE A 87 -0.08 6.65 0.25
N ILE A 88 0.77 7.45 0.88
CA ILE A 88 2.23 7.33 0.74
C ILE A 88 2.73 5.98 1.24
N PHE A 89 2.27 5.53 2.42
CA PHE A 89 2.72 4.25 2.98
C PHE A 89 2.22 3.06 2.17
N MET A 90 0.95 3.08 1.73
CA MET A 90 0.43 2.01 0.89
C MET A 90 1.09 1.98 -0.49
N LEU A 91 1.36 3.14 -1.11
CA LEU A 91 2.10 3.21 -2.36
C LEU A 91 3.52 2.65 -2.20
N LEU A 92 4.23 3.05 -1.14
CA LEU A 92 5.55 2.53 -0.86
C LEU A 92 5.52 1.01 -0.61
N CYS A 93 4.49 0.52 0.08
CA CYS A 93 4.29 -0.91 0.30
C CYS A 93 4.07 -1.66 -1.03
N ALA A 94 3.23 -1.12 -1.93
CA ALA A 94 3.00 -1.70 -3.25
C ALA A 94 4.30 -1.79 -4.05
N LEU A 95 5.08 -0.69 -4.10
CA LEU A 95 6.34 -0.64 -4.85
C LEU A 95 7.41 -1.58 -4.29
N LEU A 96 7.49 -1.73 -2.96
CA LEU A 96 8.42 -2.67 -2.30
C LEU A 96 8.04 -4.12 -2.61
N LEU A 97 6.75 -4.45 -2.56
CA LEU A 97 6.24 -5.78 -2.90
C LEU A 97 6.46 -6.10 -4.38
N GLU A 98 6.20 -5.14 -5.25
CA GLU A 98 6.46 -5.24 -6.68
C GLU A 98 7.95 -5.46 -6.97
N SER A 99 8.82 -4.70 -6.30
CA SER A 99 10.27 -4.88 -6.38
C SER A 99 10.70 -6.29 -5.95
N MET A 100 10.12 -6.82 -4.88
CA MET A 100 10.38 -8.18 -4.42
C MET A 100 9.98 -9.21 -5.49
N VAL A 101 8.77 -9.11 -6.05
CA VAL A 101 8.27 -10.06 -7.04
C VAL A 101 9.08 -10.01 -8.34
N ILE A 102 9.45 -8.81 -8.80
CA ILE A 102 10.29 -8.63 -9.99
C ILE A 102 11.63 -9.34 -9.78
N THR A 103 12.31 -9.08 -8.66
CA THR A 103 13.62 -9.68 -8.36
C THR A 103 13.51 -11.20 -8.22
N VAL A 104 12.48 -11.72 -7.54
CA VAL A 104 12.22 -13.16 -7.46
C VAL A 104 11.99 -13.75 -8.85
N GLY A 105 11.23 -13.08 -9.72
CA GLY A 105 10.94 -13.55 -11.07
C GLY A 105 12.15 -13.61 -11.99
N ILE A 106 13.10 -12.69 -11.83
CA ILE A 106 14.35 -12.67 -12.59
C ILE A 106 15.26 -13.84 -12.19
N ILE A 107 15.29 -14.19 -10.90
CA ILE A 107 16.38 -15.00 -10.32
C ILE A 107 15.93 -16.40 -9.94
N TYR A 108 14.70 -16.50 -9.44
CA TYR A 108 14.04 -17.75 -9.10
C TYR A 108 12.73 -17.87 -9.89
N PRO A 109 12.76 -18.04 -11.23
CA PRO A 109 11.56 -18.05 -12.05
C PRO A 109 10.51 -19.08 -11.61
N SER A 110 10.94 -20.21 -11.03
CA SER A 110 10.05 -21.24 -10.47
C SER A 110 9.22 -20.75 -9.27
N LEU A 111 9.70 -19.73 -8.54
CA LEU A 111 9.03 -19.13 -7.40
C LEU A 111 8.21 -17.88 -7.76
N TYR A 112 8.28 -17.41 -9.01
CA TYR A 112 7.59 -16.20 -9.44
C TYR A 112 6.09 -16.24 -9.15
N THR A 113 5.40 -17.30 -9.59
CA THR A 113 3.95 -17.41 -9.48
C THR A 113 3.47 -17.39 -8.03
N ILE A 114 4.15 -18.13 -7.15
CA ILE A 114 3.80 -18.19 -5.73
C ILE A 114 4.13 -16.86 -5.02
N SER A 115 5.27 -16.24 -5.34
CA SER A 115 5.65 -14.93 -4.81
C SER A 115 4.66 -13.84 -5.25
N PHE A 116 4.27 -13.83 -6.53
CA PHE A 116 3.25 -12.92 -7.05
C PHE A 116 1.91 -13.12 -6.32
N ALA A 117 1.44 -14.36 -6.18
CA ALA A 117 0.18 -14.64 -5.50
C ALA A 117 0.19 -14.17 -4.03
N PHE A 118 1.28 -14.42 -3.30
CA PHE A 118 1.43 -13.97 -1.91
C PHE A 118 1.47 -12.45 -1.80
N THR A 119 2.19 -11.78 -2.70
CA THR A 119 2.23 -10.33 -2.78
C THR A 119 0.84 -9.73 -3.04
N VAL A 120 0.07 -10.30 -3.96
CA VAL A 120 -1.31 -9.86 -4.24
C VAL A 120 -2.18 -10.00 -2.99
N LEU A 121 -2.14 -11.15 -2.31
CA LEU A 121 -2.91 -11.37 -1.09
C LEU A 121 -2.51 -10.41 0.03
N LEU A 122 -1.21 -10.14 0.18
CA LEU A 122 -0.71 -9.25 1.21
C LEU A 122 -1.15 -7.79 0.95
N TYR A 123 -1.04 -7.33 -0.30
CA TYR A 123 -1.52 -6.00 -0.67
C TYR A 123 -3.04 -5.87 -0.51
N LEU A 124 -3.82 -6.89 -0.91
CA LEU A 124 -5.26 -6.92 -0.67
C LEU A 124 -5.60 -6.85 0.82
N GLY A 125 -4.86 -7.56 1.66
CA GLY A 125 -5.02 -7.49 3.12
C GLY A 125 -4.79 -6.07 3.66
N ILE A 126 -3.75 -5.39 3.21
CA ILE A 126 -3.45 -4.00 3.60
C ILE A 126 -4.54 -3.04 3.11
N ALA A 127 -4.99 -3.18 1.87
CA ALA A 127 -6.05 -2.35 1.32
C ALA A 127 -7.37 -2.54 2.07
N LEU A 128 -7.75 -3.80 2.36
CA LEU A 128 -8.94 -4.11 3.15
C LEU A 128 -8.84 -3.57 4.57
N PHE A 129 -7.66 -3.64 5.20
CA PHE A 129 -7.43 -3.05 6.51
C PHE A 129 -7.68 -1.53 6.49
N ASP A 130 -7.18 -0.83 5.47
CA ASP A 130 -7.37 0.61 5.30
C ASP A 130 -8.86 0.99 5.13
N PHE A 131 -9.64 0.20 4.38
CA PHE A 131 -11.10 0.37 4.34
C PHE A 131 -11.77 0.08 5.69
N TRP A 132 -11.38 -1.00 6.36
CA TRP A 132 -11.94 -1.38 7.65
C TRP A 132 -11.66 -0.32 8.72
N ASP A 133 -10.45 0.24 8.75
CA ASP A 133 -10.06 1.26 9.71
C ASP A 133 -10.86 2.56 9.52
N LEU A 134 -11.09 2.96 8.26
CA LEU A 134 -11.94 4.09 7.91
C LEU A 134 -13.41 3.87 8.38
N LEU A 135 -13.99 2.71 8.07
CA LEU A 135 -15.37 2.37 8.43
C LEU A 135 -15.57 2.22 9.94
N ARG A 136 -14.56 1.69 10.65
CA ARG A 136 -14.59 1.56 12.11
C ARG A 136 -14.61 2.92 12.80
N ASN A 137 -13.88 3.91 12.27
CA ASN A 137 -13.88 5.25 12.84
C ASN A 137 -15.21 5.98 12.58
N GLU A 138 -15.84 5.74 11.43
CA GLU A 138 -17.17 6.28 11.13
C GLU A 138 -18.21 5.85 12.16
N ASN A 139 -18.23 4.56 12.56
CA ASN A 139 -19.19 4.03 13.54
C ASN A 139 -19.03 4.59 14.96
N LYS A 140 -17.97 5.37 15.22
CA LYS A 140 -17.70 5.99 16.54
C LYS A 140 -18.12 7.47 16.60
N VAL A 141 -18.43 8.10 15.46
CA VAL A 141 -18.88 9.49 15.35
C VAL A 141 -20.41 9.54 15.35
#